data_AF-A0A4Q9PFR6-F1
#
_entry.id   AF-A0A4Q9PFR6-F1
#
_cell.length_a   1.000
_cell.length_b   1.000
_cell.length_c   1.000
_cell.angle_alpha   90.00
_cell.angle_beta   90.00
_cell.angle_gamma   90.00
#
_symmetry.space_group_name_H-M   'P 1'
#
loop_
_entity.id
_entity.type
_entity.pdbx_description
1 polymer ?
#
loop_
_entity_poly.entity_id
_entity_poly.type
_entity_poly.pdbx_seq_one_letter_code
_entity_poly.pdbx_strand_id
1 'polypeptide(L)'
;MRRLVRETLRLYPGLPYIERVVTVPDSIPLGEPVKLSNGEVVSQIPVLPGQVVVILCIAIHRMDSVWEDPDVFRPERWLKDLPPSEKLCSGWAKTLAFSDGPRNCVGYRLAIFQYKVILTGDLPLGEVQVRRGCLPVNVELL
;
A
#
# COMPACT_ATOMS: atom_id res chain seq x y z
N MET A 1 3.34 -16.97 -7.83
CA MET A 1 4.44 -16.03 -7.45
C MET A 1 4.07 -14.55 -7.50
N ARG A 2 3.76 -13.94 -8.66
CA ARG A 2 3.48 -12.48 -8.76
C ARG A 2 2.39 -11.97 -7.79
N ARG A 3 1.37 -12.79 -7.54
CA ARG A 3 0.24 -12.48 -6.66
C ARG A 3 0.61 -12.46 -5.18
N LEU A 4 1.47 -13.40 -4.76
CA LEU A 4 2.02 -13.45 -3.39
C LEU A 4 2.77 -12.15 -3.11
N VAL A 5 3.73 -11.78 -3.97
CA VAL A 5 4.53 -10.56 -3.80
C VAL A 5 3.67 -9.30 -3.75
N ARG A 6 2.62 -9.21 -4.57
CA ARG A 6 1.70 -8.07 -4.55
C ARG A 6 0.92 -7.99 -3.26
N GLU A 7 0.38 -9.11 -2.78
CA GLU A 7 -0.41 -9.12 -1.54
C GLU A 7 0.46 -8.89 -0.31
N THR A 8 1.67 -9.46 -0.27
CA THR A 8 2.65 -9.20 0.78
C THR A 8 2.97 -7.71 0.84
N LEU A 9 3.28 -7.08 -0.29
CA LEU A 9 3.64 -5.66 -0.33
C LEU A 9 2.46 -4.71 -0.13
N ARG A 10 1.22 -5.17 -0.34
CA ARG A 10 0.00 -4.42 0.04
C ARG A 10 -0.17 -4.40 1.56
N LEU A 11 -0.05 -5.56 2.22
CA LEU A 11 -0.24 -5.63 3.67
C LEU A 11 0.97 -5.11 4.46
N TYR A 12 2.17 -5.34 3.93
CA TYR A 12 3.46 -5.05 4.55
C TYR A 12 4.38 -4.34 3.54
N PRO A 13 4.07 -3.10 3.15
CA PRO A 13 4.96 -2.31 2.32
C PRO A 13 6.27 -2.03 3.07
N GLY A 14 7.39 -1.94 2.34
CA GLY A 14 8.69 -1.62 2.95
C GLY A 14 8.73 -0.25 3.63
N LEU A 15 7.87 0.67 3.19
CA LEU A 15 7.62 1.96 3.84
C LEU A 15 6.12 2.09 4.16
N PRO A 16 5.73 2.13 5.45
CA PRO A 16 4.32 2.20 5.84
C PRO A 16 3.70 3.59 5.61
N TYR A 17 4.53 4.63 5.49
CA TYR A 17 4.13 5.98 5.16
C TYR A 17 5.21 6.69 4.35
N ILE A 18 4.80 7.75 3.66
CA ILE A 18 5.70 8.71 3.00
C ILE A 18 5.33 10.12 3.44
N GLU A 19 6.30 11.02 3.48
CA GLU A 19 6.11 12.39 3.93
C GLU A 19 6.52 13.40 2.86
N ARG A 20 5.91 14.58 2.90
CA ARG A 20 6.28 15.75 2.11
C ARG A 20 6.28 16.97 3.01
N VAL A 21 7.29 17.82 2.83
CA VAL A 21 7.32 19.14 3.47
C VAL A 21 6.82 20.14 2.46
N VAL A 22 5.82 20.92 2.87
CA VAL A 22 5.25 21.98 2.05
C VAL A 22 6.26 23.13 2.00
N THR A 23 6.67 23.52 0.80
CA THR A 23 7.64 24.61 0.60
C THR A 23 6.99 25.90 0.12
N VAL A 24 5.81 25.80 -0.49
CA VAL A 24 5.01 26.90 -1.04
C VAL A 24 3.57 26.68 -0.56
N PRO A 25 2.81 27.75 -0.21
CA PRO A 25 1.40 27.60 0.14
C PRO A 25 0.64 26.89 -0.98
N ASP A 26 -0.17 25.90 -0.62
CA ASP A 26 -0.91 25.08 -1.58
C ASP A 26 -2.24 24.61 -0.95
N SER A 27 -3.11 23.99 -1.75
CA SER A 27 -4.39 23.43 -1.31
C SER A 27 -4.53 22.00 -1.82
N ILE A 28 -4.64 21.04 -0.91
CA ILE A 28 -4.78 19.61 -1.26
C ILE A 28 -6.25 19.33 -1.59
N PRO A 29 -6.60 18.96 -2.84
CA PRO A 29 -7.97 18.60 -3.17
C PRO A 29 -8.35 17.25 -2.56
N LEU A 30 -9.57 17.16 -2.04
CA LEU A 30 -10.14 15.94 -1.48
C LEU A 30 -10.97 15.21 -2.54
N GLY A 31 -10.92 13.88 -2.52
CA GLY A 31 -11.78 13.05 -3.37
C GLY A 31 -13.26 13.13 -2.96
N GLU A 32 -13.51 13.26 -1.66
CA GLU A 32 -14.84 13.45 -1.07
C GLU A 32 -14.81 14.62 -0.08
N PRO A 33 -15.85 15.46 -0.01
CA PRO A 33 -15.89 16.56 0.96
C PRO A 33 -15.86 16.06 2.40
N VAL A 34 -15.08 16.73 3.25
CA VAL A 34 -14.95 16.38 4.68
C VAL A 34 -15.55 17.48 5.54
N LYS A 35 -16.28 17.09 6.58
CA LYS A 35 -16.80 18.01 7.59
C LYS A 35 -15.75 18.25 8.66
N LEU A 36 -15.35 19.50 8.82
CA LEU A 36 -14.42 19.96 9.85
C LEU A 36 -15.10 20.03 11.23
N SER A 37 -14.30 20.15 12.28
CA SER A 37 -14.79 20.26 13.66
C SER A 37 -15.62 21.51 13.91
N ASN A 38 -15.41 22.58 13.13
CA ASN A 38 -16.22 23.80 13.15
C ASN A 38 -17.57 23.64 12.42
N GLY A 39 -17.85 22.48 11.83
CA GLY A 39 -19.08 22.17 11.11
C GLY A 39 -19.05 22.52 9.61
N GLU A 40 -17.98 23.15 9.13
CA GLU A 40 -17.80 23.52 7.72
C GLU A 40 -17.48 22.29 6.87
N VAL A 41 -18.06 22.22 5.68
CA VAL A 41 -17.76 21.16 4.71
C VAL A 41 -16.79 21.71 3.69
N VAL A 42 -15.59 21.13 3.63
CA VAL A 42 -14.53 21.56 2.72
C VAL A 42 -14.23 20.47 1.71
N SER A 43 -13.95 20.87 0.46
CA SER A 43 -13.49 19.98 -0.61
C SER A 43 -11.98 20.03 -0.82
N GLN A 44 -11.28 20.92 -0.11
CA GLN A 44 -9.83 21.05 -0.16
C GLN A 44 -9.27 21.44 1.21
N ILE A 45 -8.01 21.07 1.47
CA ILE A 45 -7.31 21.39 2.71
C ILE A 45 -6.14 22.34 2.39
N PRO A 46 -6.16 23.60 2.86
CA PRO A 46 -5.04 24.50 2.68
C PRO A 46 -3.84 24.03 3.50
N VAL A 47 -2.65 24.10 2.91
CA VAL A 47 -1.38 23.78 3.56
C VAL A 47 -0.39 24.94 3.41
N LEU A 48 0.35 25.18 4.49
CA LEU A 48 1.28 26.30 4.61
C LEU A 48 2.74 25.80 4.58
N PRO A 49 3.68 26.65 4.14
CA PRO A 49 5.11 26.32 4.17
C PRO A 49 5.56 25.84 5.55
N GLY A 50 6.37 24.78 5.57
CA GLY A 50 6.87 24.14 6.79
C GLY A 50 5.97 23.04 7.35
N GLN A 51 4.72 22.90 6.88
CA GLN A 51 3.87 21.78 7.28
C GLN A 51 4.32 20.46 6.66
N VAL A 52 4.20 19.37 7.42
CA VAL A 52 4.48 18.01 6.96
C VAL A 52 3.17 17.32 6.61
N VAL A 53 3.07 16.87 5.36
CA VAL A 53 1.96 16.05 4.87
C VAL A 53 2.39 14.59 4.89
N VAL A 54 1.72 13.77 5.68
CA VAL A 54 2.00 12.34 5.81
C VAL A 54 0.94 11.55 5.05
N ILE A 55 1.40 10.69 4.13
CA ILE A 55 0.55 9.77 3.37
C ILE A 55 0.77 8.38 3.95
N LEU A 56 -0.26 7.84 4.61
CA LEU A 56 -0.23 6.54 5.26
C LEU A 56 -0.50 5.42 4.25
N CYS A 57 0.55 4.94 3.58
CA CYS A 57 0.46 3.84 2.62
C CYS A 57 -0.24 2.61 3.22
N ILE A 58 0.13 2.22 4.44
CA ILE A 58 -0.44 1.04 5.10
C ILE A 58 -1.95 1.18 5.37
N ALA A 59 -2.41 2.38 5.71
CA ALA A 59 -3.83 2.64 5.95
C ALA A 59 -4.61 2.58 4.63
N ILE A 60 -4.10 3.21 3.57
CA ILE A 60 -4.71 3.19 2.23
C ILE A 60 -4.81 1.76 1.70
N HIS A 61 -3.79 0.93 1.95
CA HIS A 61 -3.79 -0.47 1.52
C HIS A 61 -4.79 -1.33 2.29
N ARG A 62 -5.32 -0.84 3.42
CA ARG A 62 -6.26 -1.53 4.30
C ARG A 62 -7.65 -0.86 4.38
N MET A 63 -7.94 0.08 3.48
CA MET A 63 -9.26 0.71 3.42
C MET A 63 -10.33 -0.25 2.90
N ASP A 64 -11.37 -0.53 3.71
CA ASP A 64 -12.54 -1.33 3.33
C ASP A 64 -13.28 -0.77 2.12
N SER A 65 -13.24 0.56 1.92
CA SER A 65 -13.88 1.22 0.77
C SER A 65 -13.23 0.89 -0.58
N VAL A 66 -12.01 0.33 -0.54
CA VAL A 66 -11.20 -0.06 -1.70
C VAL A 66 -11.03 -1.57 -1.76
N TRP A 67 -10.65 -2.22 -0.65
CA TRP A 67 -10.30 -3.65 -0.61
C TRP A 67 -11.32 -4.45 0.18
N GLU A 68 -11.90 -5.48 -0.44
CA GLU A 68 -12.70 -6.49 0.27
C GLU A 68 -11.81 -7.31 1.21
N ASP A 69 -12.18 -7.43 2.49
CA ASP A 69 -11.40 -8.08 3.56
C ASP A 69 -9.94 -7.58 3.59
N PRO A 70 -9.73 -6.27 3.87
CA PRO A 70 -8.44 -5.61 3.63
C PRO A 70 -7.30 -6.21 4.45
N ASP A 71 -7.56 -6.69 5.66
CA ASP A 71 -6.53 -7.22 6.55
C ASP A 71 -6.19 -8.70 6.29
N VAL A 72 -7.01 -9.38 5.49
CA VAL A 72 -6.80 -10.80 5.15
C VAL A 72 -5.77 -10.91 4.03
N PHE A 73 -4.75 -11.73 4.24
CA PHE A 73 -3.79 -12.10 3.21
C PHE A 73 -4.46 -13.00 2.18
N ARG A 74 -4.90 -12.42 1.04
CA ARG A 74 -5.62 -13.13 -0.03
C ARG A 74 -4.94 -12.91 -1.39
N PRO A 75 -3.85 -13.64 -1.73
CA PRO A 75 -3.17 -13.51 -3.02
C PRO A 75 -4.09 -13.70 -4.23
N GLU A 76 -5.16 -14.47 -4.09
CA GLU A 76 -6.15 -14.76 -5.12
C GLU A 76 -6.91 -13.49 -5.54
N ARG A 77 -6.92 -12.41 -4.75
CA ARG A 77 -7.56 -11.15 -5.16
C ARG A 77 -6.95 -10.57 -6.44
N TRP A 78 -5.69 -10.88 -6.71
CA TRP A 78 -4.96 -10.44 -7.89
C TRP A 78 -5.23 -11.30 -9.15
N LEU A 79 -6.16 -12.25 -9.06
CA LEU A 79 -6.72 -13.01 -10.20
C LEU A 79 -7.95 -12.38 -10.81
N LYS A 80 -8.79 -11.78 -9.95
CA LYS A 80 -10.09 -11.26 -10.33
C LYS A 80 -9.95 -9.84 -10.86
N ASP A 81 -11.04 -9.31 -11.39
CA ASP A 81 -11.14 -7.89 -11.66
C ASP A 81 -10.95 -7.12 -10.35
N LEU A 82 -9.97 -6.22 -10.36
CA LEU A 82 -9.70 -5.35 -9.23
C LEU A 82 -10.83 -4.32 -9.09
N PRO A 83 -10.95 -3.67 -7.92
CA PRO A 83 -11.84 -2.53 -7.75
C PRO A 83 -11.69 -1.49 -8.88
N PRO A 84 -12.71 -0.65 -9.12
CA PRO A 84 -12.64 0.41 -10.13
C PRO A 84 -11.34 1.20 -10.03
N SER A 85 -10.72 1.51 -11.16
CA SER A 85 -9.40 2.15 -11.20
C SER A 85 -9.34 3.50 -10.48
N GLU A 86 -10.48 4.19 -10.36
CA GLU A 86 -10.63 5.47 -9.66
C GLU A 86 -10.40 5.34 -8.15
N LYS A 87 -10.67 4.17 -7.57
CA LYS A 87 -10.43 3.88 -6.15
C LYS A 87 -9.02 3.39 -5.87
N LEU A 88 -8.25 3.10 -6.92
CA LEU A 88 -6.94 2.47 -6.84
C LEU A 88 -5.83 3.49 -7.07
N CYS A 89 -4.71 3.31 -6.38
CA CYS A 89 -3.53 4.15 -6.59
C CYS A 89 -2.94 3.90 -7.99
N SER A 90 -2.32 4.92 -8.59
CA SER A 90 -1.64 4.78 -9.89
C SER A 90 -0.27 4.08 -9.81
N GLY A 91 0.27 3.92 -8.60
CA GLY A 91 1.56 3.29 -8.34
C GLY A 91 1.64 1.80 -8.74
N TRP A 92 2.79 1.19 -8.43
CA TRP A 92 3.06 -0.19 -8.82
C TRP A 92 1.98 -1.15 -8.31
N ALA A 93 1.50 -1.99 -9.22
CA ALA A 93 0.43 -2.97 -8.97
C ALA A 93 -0.82 -2.35 -8.31
N LYS A 94 -1.15 -1.09 -8.63
CA LYS A 94 -2.31 -0.38 -8.07
C LYS A 94 -2.20 -0.12 -6.56
N THR A 95 -0.98 -0.01 -6.05
CA THR A 95 -0.65 0.24 -4.64
C THR A 95 0.41 1.32 -4.52
N LEU A 96 0.60 1.82 -3.30
CA LEU A 96 1.69 2.74 -2.93
C LEU A 96 2.91 2.01 -2.32
N ALA A 97 3.04 0.68 -2.50
CA ALA A 97 4.15 -0.09 -1.93
C ALA A 97 5.54 0.41 -2.36
N PHE A 98 5.61 1.08 -3.51
CA PHE A 98 6.82 1.69 -4.06
C PHE A 98 6.66 3.19 -4.30
N SER A 99 5.77 3.85 -3.55
CA SER A 99 5.36 5.24 -3.77
C SER A 99 4.79 5.46 -5.18
N ASP A 100 4.48 6.70 -5.51
CA ASP A 100 3.92 7.11 -6.79
C ASP A 100 4.40 8.52 -7.20
N GLY A 101 4.21 8.86 -8.48
CA GLY A 101 4.61 10.12 -9.07
C GLY A 101 6.13 10.24 -9.31
N PRO A 102 6.67 11.47 -9.39
CA PRO A 102 8.07 11.71 -9.78
C PRO A 102 9.09 11.24 -8.73
N ARG A 103 8.63 10.90 -7.51
CA ARG A 103 9.43 10.39 -6.40
C ARG A 103 9.02 8.95 -6.06
N ASN A 104 8.67 8.16 -7.07
CA ASN A 104 8.48 6.72 -6.91
C ASN A 104 9.83 6.00 -6.70
N CYS A 105 9.78 4.77 -6.20
CA CYS A 105 10.98 4.00 -5.93
C CYS A 105 11.67 3.59 -7.23
N VAL A 106 12.84 4.17 -7.52
CA VAL A 106 13.67 3.81 -8.69
C VAL A 106 14.07 2.32 -8.69
N GLY A 107 14.18 1.72 -7.51
CA GLY A 107 14.60 0.33 -7.30
C GLY A 107 13.48 -0.71 -7.39
N TYR A 108 12.23 -0.34 -7.65
CA TYR A 108 11.11 -1.29 -7.55
C TYR A 108 11.27 -2.51 -8.45
N ARG A 109 11.85 -2.36 -9.65
CA ARG A 109 12.08 -3.47 -10.58
C ARG A 109 13.11 -4.46 -10.03
N LEU A 110 14.19 -3.95 -9.44
CA LEU A 110 15.22 -4.76 -8.80
C LEU A 110 14.65 -5.48 -7.57
N ALA A 111 13.91 -4.77 -6.72
CA ALA A 111 13.27 -5.37 -5.55
C ALA A 111 12.33 -6.52 -5.95
N ILE A 112 11.47 -6.32 -6.95
CA ILE A 112 10.57 -7.37 -7.46
C ILE A 112 11.34 -8.54 -8.08
N PHE A 113 12.46 -8.28 -8.74
CA PHE A 113 13.35 -9.34 -9.22
C PHE A 113 13.93 -10.15 -8.06
N GLN A 114 14.49 -9.49 -7.05
CA GLN A 114 15.05 -10.13 -5.86
C GLN A 114 14.00 -10.95 -5.11
N TYR A 115 12.79 -10.42 -4.89
CA TYR A 115 11.68 -11.16 -4.29
C TYR A 115 11.36 -12.43 -5.06
N LYS A 116 11.33 -12.37 -6.39
CA LYS A 116 11.09 -13.58 -7.21
C LYS A 116 12.23 -14.58 -7.05
N VAL A 117 13.48 -14.13 -7.13
CA VAL A 117 14.66 -14.99 -6.99
C VAL A 117 14.66 -15.69 -5.65
N ILE A 118 14.46 -14.96 -4.54
CA ILE A 118 14.38 -15.51 -3.18
C ILE A 118 13.25 -16.56 -3.10
N LEU A 119 12.04 -16.20 -3.52
CA LEU A 119 10.90 -17.11 -3.42
C LEU A 119 11.03 -18.35 -4.33
N THR A 120 11.84 -18.30 -5.38
CA THR A 120 12.11 -19.47 -6.25
C THR A 120 13.38 -20.23 -5.87
N GLY A 121 14.35 -19.55 -5.25
CA GLY A 121 15.69 -20.06 -4.95
C GLY A 121 15.82 -20.63 -3.55
N ASP A 122 15.12 -20.05 -2.57
CA ASP A 122 15.04 -20.53 -1.18
C ASP A 122 13.94 -21.60 -0.98
N LEU A 123 13.50 -22.23 -2.08
CA LEU A 123 12.66 -23.43 -2.04
C LEU A 123 13.49 -24.70 -2.36
N PRO A 124 14.55 -25.05 -1.60
CA PRO A 124 14.89 -26.45 -1.50
C PRO A 124 13.73 -27.15 -0.79
N LEU A 125 13.54 -28.44 -1.07
CA LEU A 125 12.55 -29.37 -0.53
C LEU A 125 12.63 -29.57 1.01
N GLY A 126 12.64 -28.49 1.78
CA GLY A 126 12.71 -28.48 3.24
C GLY A 126 11.57 -27.65 3.79
N GLU A 127 10.82 -28.23 4.73
CA GLU A 127 9.73 -27.54 5.41
C GLU A 127 10.25 -26.28 6.12
N VAL A 128 9.86 -25.11 5.62
CA VAL A 128 10.02 -23.85 6.34
C VAL A 128 8.98 -23.83 7.46
N GLN A 129 9.37 -24.33 8.63
CA GLN A 129 8.52 -24.35 9.81
C GLN A 129 8.50 -22.94 10.45
N VAL A 130 7.37 -22.24 10.30
CA VAL A 130 7.11 -21.02 11.06
C VAL A 130 6.77 -21.41 12.49
N ARG A 131 7.51 -20.89 13.49
CA ARG A 131 7.14 -21.09 14.89
C ARG A 131 5.75 -20.51 15.14
N ARG A 132 4.82 -21.33 15.65
CA ARG A 132 3.46 -20.91 16.01
C ARG A 132 3.52 -19.67 16.90
N GLY A 133 2.77 -18.62 16.54
CA GLY A 133 2.70 -17.35 17.27
C GLY A 133 3.63 -16.23 16.76
N CYS A 134 4.49 -16.47 15.75
CA CYS A 134 5.36 -15.42 15.20
C CYS A 134 4.74 -14.56 14.09
N LEU A 135 3.62 -14.99 13.48
CA LEU A 135 2.98 -14.22 12.41
C LEU A 135 1.77 -13.44 12.95
N PRO A 136 1.65 -12.13 12.63
CA PRO A 136 0.49 -11.32 13.00
C PRO A 136 -0.76 -11.61 12.16
N VAL A 137 -0.73 -12.64 11.30
CA VAL A 137 -1.82 -13.07 10.42
C VAL A 137 -1.91 -14.59 10.39
N ASN A 138 -3.13 -15.11 10.42
CA ASN A 138 -3.41 -16.52 10.15
C ASN A 138 -3.11 -16.80 8.67
N VAL A 139 -1.95 -17.39 8.39
CA VAL A 139 -1.63 -17.90 7.05
C VAL A 139 -2.13 -19.33 7.00
N GLU A 140 -3.31 -19.56 6.42
CA GLU A 140 -3.72 -20.90 5.99
C GLU A 140 -2.89 -21.26 4.76
N LEU A 141 -1.88 -22.11 4.96
CA LEU A 141 -1.14 -22.74 3.88
C LEU A 141 -2.02 -23.87 3.31
N LEU A 142 -2.36 -23.77 2.02
CA LEU A 142 -2.86 -24.90 1.22
C LEU A 142 -1.75 -25.92 0.95
#